data_AF-A0A3D5F0Y5-F1
#
_entry.id   AF-A0A3D5F0Y5-F1
#
_cell.length_a   1.000
_cell.length_b   1.000
_cell.length_c   1.000
_cell.angle_alpha   90.00
_cell.angle_beta   90.00
_cell.angle_gamma   90.00
#
_symmetry.space_group_name_H-M   'P 1'
#
loop_
_entity.id
_entity.type
_entity.pdbx_description
1 polymer ?
#
loop_
_entity_poly.entity_id
_entity_poly.type
_entity_poly.pdbx_seq_one_letter_code
_entity_poly.pdbx_strand_id
1 'polypeptide(L)'
;RPDLILFNGLGGFTPDGREYIIALAPGQVTPAPWVNVLANPHFGTVISESGVAYTWSENAHEFRLTPWHNDPVCDSSGEALYLRDERSGHFWSPTPLPARAATHHVTRHGFGYSVFETRSEGICSELWVYVAIDAAVKFSVLKVRNESGRPRSLSATGYVEWVLGDLPAKSAMHVITEIDPSSGTLYARNPYSPEFADRVAFFDVDEPTR
;
A
#
# COMPACT_ATOMS: atom_id res chain seq x y z
N ARG A 1 10.42 -18.24 15.19
CA ARG A 1 10.96 -16.93 15.60
C ARG A 1 10.97 -16.89 17.14
N PRO A 2 12.00 -17.45 17.81
CA PRO A 2 12.11 -17.44 19.27
C PRO A 2 12.46 -16.05 19.83
N ASP A 3 12.76 -15.10 18.95
CA ASP A 3 13.09 -13.69 19.18
C ASP A 3 11.87 -12.80 19.49
N LEU A 4 10.65 -13.25 19.23
CA LEU A 4 9.44 -12.46 19.45
C LEU A 4 8.79 -12.77 20.80
N ILE A 5 8.31 -11.73 21.48
CA ILE A 5 7.51 -11.86 22.69
C ILE A 5 6.02 -11.97 22.33
N LEU A 6 5.25 -12.69 23.16
CA LEU A 6 3.81 -12.93 22.94
C LEU A 6 3.49 -13.55 21.56
N PHE A 7 4.37 -14.45 21.09
CA PHE A 7 4.19 -15.12 19.80
C PHE A 7 2.97 -16.04 19.79
N ASN A 8 2.08 -15.87 18.82
CA ASN A 8 0.82 -16.61 18.72
C ASN A 8 0.78 -17.67 17.60
N GLY A 9 1.93 -17.97 16.99
CA GLY A 9 2.03 -18.90 15.86
C GLY A 9 2.11 -18.21 14.49
N LEU A 10 1.57 -16.99 14.36
CA LEU A 10 1.64 -16.19 13.12
C LEU A 10 2.43 -14.89 13.30
N GLY A 11 2.44 -14.33 14.50
CA GLY A 11 3.14 -13.09 14.80
C GLY A 11 3.35 -12.86 16.29
N GLY A 12 4.12 -11.82 16.62
CA GLY A 12 4.47 -11.43 17.98
C GLY A 12 5.18 -10.08 18.00
N PHE A 13 5.35 -9.50 19.19
CA PHE A 13 6.02 -8.22 19.34
C PHE A 13 7.55 -8.39 19.34
N THR A 14 8.26 -7.37 18.87
CA THR A 14 9.69 -7.21 19.13
C THR A 14 9.96 -7.09 20.64
N PRO A 15 11.18 -7.43 21.13
CA PRO A 15 11.49 -7.33 22.56
C PRO A 15 11.34 -5.93 23.17
N ASP A 16 11.48 -4.88 22.35
CA ASP A 16 11.28 -3.48 22.75
C ASP A 16 9.81 -3.01 22.64
N GLY A 17 8.92 -3.87 22.14
CA GLY A 17 7.49 -3.62 22.00
C GLY A 17 7.11 -2.59 20.92
N ARG A 18 8.05 -2.20 20.05
CA ARG A 18 7.83 -1.13 19.06
C ARG A 18 7.21 -1.60 17.75
N GLU A 19 7.38 -2.87 17.41
CA GLU A 19 6.81 -3.47 16.21
C GLU A 19 6.07 -4.76 16.55
N TYR A 20 4.94 -4.98 15.89
CA TYR A 20 4.30 -6.29 15.80
C TYR A 20 4.69 -6.94 14.48
N ILE A 21 5.40 -8.06 14.56
CA ILE A 21 5.90 -8.81 13.39
C ILE A 21 4.96 -9.96 13.08
N ILE A 22 4.51 -10.03 11.84
CA ILE A 22 3.65 -11.06 11.27
C ILE A 22 4.48 -11.81 10.23
N ALA A 23 4.67 -13.10 10.39
CA ALA A 23 5.49 -13.92 9.51
C ALA A 23 4.66 -15.08 8.98
N LEU A 24 4.26 -15.00 7.72
CA LEU A 24 3.39 -15.96 7.06
C LEU A 24 4.18 -16.87 6.12
N ALA A 25 3.94 -18.17 6.20
CA ALA A 25 4.41 -19.13 5.21
C ALA A 25 3.70 -18.92 3.85
N PRO A 26 4.26 -19.43 2.74
CA PRO A 26 3.60 -19.37 1.44
C PRO A 26 2.16 -19.91 1.52
N GLY A 27 1.19 -19.13 1.04
CA GLY A 27 -0.24 -19.48 1.06
C GLY A 27 -0.93 -19.37 2.44
N GLN A 28 -0.20 -19.05 3.51
CA GLN A 28 -0.79 -18.83 4.82
C GLN A 28 -1.45 -17.44 4.90
N VAL A 29 -2.52 -17.34 5.67
CA VAL A 29 -3.24 -16.09 5.95
C VAL A 29 -3.49 -15.97 7.45
N THR A 30 -3.70 -14.75 7.93
CA THR A 30 -4.23 -14.52 9.28
C THR A 30 -5.71 -14.92 9.33
N PRO A 31 -6.27 -15.22 10.52
CA PRO A 31 -7.68 -15.58 10.65
C PRO A 31 -8.64 -14.43 10.29
N ALA A 32 -8.15 -13.20 10.36
CA ALA A 32 -8.80 -11.96 9.94
C ALA A 32 -7.70 -10.93 9.62
N PRO A 33 -7.99 -9.90 8.81
CA PRO A 33 -7.03 -8.84 8.54
C PRO A 33 -6.52 -8.20 9.84
N TRP A 34 -5.21 -8.24 10.05
CA TRP A 34 -4.52 -7.55 11.13
C TRP A 34 -4.04 -6.23 10.59
N VAL A 35 -4.59 -5.14 11.11
CA VAL A 35 -4.44 -3.81 10.50
C VAL A 35 -3.59 -2.87 11.36
N ASN A 36 -2.98 -1.90 10.70
CA ASN A 36 -2.40 -0.72 11.30
C ASN A 36 -3.12 0.54 10.80
N VAL A 37 -3.17 1.57 11.64
CA VAL A 37 -3.73 2.88 11.29
C VAL A 37 -2.60 3.89 11.26
N LEU A 38 -2.39 4.48 10.09
CA LEU A 38 -1.34 5.46 9.83
C LEU A 38 -2.03 6.79 9.57
N ALA A 39 -1.91 7.75 10.48
CA ALA A 39 -2.67 8.99 10.37
C ALA A 39 -1.96 10.18 11.02
N ASN A 40 -2.32 11.35 10.52
CA ASN A 40 -2.10 12.66 11.13
C ASN A 40 -3.47 13.37 11.29
N PRO A 41 -3.53 14.62 11.78
CA PRO A 41 -4.81 15.30 12.02
C PRO A 41 -5.73 15.45 10.78
N HIS A 42 -5.17 15.43 9.57
CA HIS A 42 -5.89 15.76 8.33
C HIS A 42 -5.90 14.61 7.31
N PHE A 43 -5.24 13.48 7.58
CA PHE A 43 -5.05 12.45 6.58
C PHE A 43 -4.74 11.11 7.24
N GLY A 44 -5.20 10.02 6.64
CA GLY A 44 -4.81 8.71 7.11
C GLY A 44 -5.11 7.57 6.16
N THR A 45 -4.61 6.40 6.55
CA THR A 45 -4.87 5.13 5.89
C THR A 45 -4.97 4.02 6.92
N VAL A 46 -5.87 3.07 6.67
CA VAL A 46 -5.85 1.77 7.33
C VAL A 46 -5.19 0.81 6.36
N ILE A 47 -4.23 0.01 6.83
CA ILE A 47 -3.52 -0.97 6.01
C ILE A 47 -3.42 -2.31 6.73
N SER A 48 -3.77 -3.41 6.05
CA SER A 48 -3.67 -4.77 6.58
C SER A 48 -2.27 -5.37 6.46
N GLU A 49 -2.05 -6.52 7.09
CA GLU A 49 -0.82 -7.29 6.96
C GLU A 49 -0.62 -7.83 5.54
N SER A 50 -1.71 -7.91 4.78
CA SER A 50 -1.73 -8.32 3.38
C SER A 50 -1.50 -7.15 2.41
N GLY A 51 -1.41 -5.91 2.92
CA GLY A 51 -1.18 -4.70 2.13
C GLY A 51 -2.45 -4.06 1.57
N VAL A 52 -3.62 -4.55 1.95
CA VAL A 52 -4.91 -3.97 1.56
C VAL A 52 -5.10 -2.70 2.34
N ALA A 53 -5.35 -1.60 1.61
CA ALA A 53 -5.52 -0.30 2.21
C ALA A 53 -6.73 0.45 1.67
N TYR A 54 -7.22 1.37 2.49
CA TYR A 54 -8.00 2.52 2.05
C TYR A 54 -7.43 3.79 2.70
N THR A 55 -7.57 4.92 2.02
CA THR A 55 -6.95 6.19 2.38
C THR A 55 -7.99 7.31 2.34
N TRP A 56 -7.88 8.28 3.24
CA TRP A 56 -8.77 9.42 3.32
C TRP A 56 -8.02 10.72 3.61
N SER A 57 -8.70 11.84 3.35
CA SER A 57 -8.27 13.18 3.72
C SER A 57 -9.42 13.87 4.47
N GLU A 58 -9.12 14.56 5.56
CA GLU A 58 -10.04 15.24 6.51
C GLU A 58 -11.09 14.34 7.18
N ASN A 59 -11.82 13.51 6.43
CA ASN A 59 -12.91 12.69 6.90
C ASN A 59 -12.86 11.27 6.30
N ALA A 60 -12.70 10.26 7.15
CA ALA A 60 -12.61 8.84 6.77
C ALA A 60 -13.90 8.24 6.18
N HIS A 61 -15.03 8.94 6.33
CA HIS A 61 -16.32 8.57 5.76
C HIS A 61 -16.64 9.40 4.49
N GLU A 62 -16.58 10.72 4.59
CA GLU A 62 -17.06 11.64 3.55
C GLU A 62 -16.03 11.93 2.44
N PHE A 63 -14.73 11.78 2.72
CA PHE A 63 -13.68 12.12 1.75
C PHE A 63 -12.56 11.09 1.69
N ARG A 64 -12.94 9.91 1.19
CA ARG A 64 -12.01 8.83 0.86
C ARG A 64 -11.32 9.13 -0.47
N LEU A 65 -10.01 8.90 -0.49
CA LEU A 65 -9.22 8.98 -1.71
C LEU A 65 -9.27 7.65 -2.47
N THR A 66 -9.31 6.53 -1.74
CA THR A 66 -9.34 5.17 -2.28
C THR A 66 -10.49 4.38 -1.65
N PRO A 67 -11.06 3.38 -2.35
CA PRO A 67 -12.25 2.69 -1.90
C PRO A 67 -11.98 1.87 -0.64
N TRP A 68 -13.00 1.80 0.20
CA TRP A 68 -13.09 0.82 1.29
C TRP A 68 -14.14 -0.22 0.93
N HIS A 69 -13.76 -1.49 1.01
CA HIS A 69 -14.67 -2.62 0.81
C HIS A 69 -14.90 -3.31 2.14
N ASN A 70 -16.17 -3.48 2.52
CA ASN A 70 -16.55 -4.38 3.62
C ASN A 70 -16.76 -5.81 3.10
N ASP A 71 -15.77 -6.33 2.36
CA ASP A 71 -15.86 -7.65 1.76
C ASP A 71 -15.17 -8.69 2.67
N PRO A 72 -15.92 -9.64 3.27
CA PRO A 72 -15.34 -10.66 4.14
C PRO A 72 -14.63 -11.78 3.38
N VAL A 73 -14.62 -11.77 2.04
CA VAL A 73 -14.13 -12.86 1.19
C VAL A 73 -12.88 -12.47 0.41
N CYS A 74 -12.91 -11.37 -0.34
CA CYS A 74 -11.87 -11.09 -1.34
C CYS A 74 -10.74 -10.17 -0.85
N ASP A 75 -10.96 -9.40 0.21
CA ASP A 75 -10.03 -8.37 0.73
C ASP A 75 -9.42 -7.52 -0.41
N SER A 76 -10.29 -6.90 -1.22
CA SER A 76 -9.88 -6.08 -2.36
C SER A 76 -9.40 -4.70 -1.93
N SER A 77 -8.34 -4.20 -2.55
CA SER A 77 -7.84 -2.84 -2.36
C SER A 77 -7.92 -2.04 -3.65
N GLY A 78 -8.30 -0.77 -3.54
CA GLY A 78 -8.11 0.21 -4.61
C GLY A 78 -6.68 0.74 -4.70
N GLU A 79 -5.73 0.11 -4.01
CA GLU A 79 -4.32 0.47 -4.02
C GLU A 79 -3.48 -0.77 -4.29
N ALA A 80 -2.52 -0.66 -5.19
CA ALA A 80 -1.58 -1.75 -5.40
C ALA A 80 -0.22 -1.26 -5.86
N LEU A 81 0.80 -2.06 -5.53
CA LEU A 81 2.12 -1.98 -6.13
C LEU A 81 2.44 -3.33 -6.75
N TYR A 82 3.07 -3.30 -7.92
CA TYR A 82 3.54 -4.47 -8.63
C TYR A 82 5.02 -4.31 -8.94
N LEU A 83 5.75 -5.41 -8.82
CA LEU A 83 7.08 -5.60 -9.37
C LEU A 83 6.98 -6.62 -10.49
N ARG A 84 7.68 -6.36 -11.61
CA ARG A 84 7.71 -7.25 -12.75
C ARG A 84 9.12 -7.41 -13.26
N ASP A 85 9.52 -8.65 -13.54
CA ASP A 85 10.71 -8.94 -14.32
C ASP A 85 10.39 -8.82 -15.81
N GLU A 86 11.00 -7.84 -16.47
CA GLU A 86 10.72 -7.54 -17.88
C GLU A 86 11.25 -8.61 -18.84
N ARG A 87 12.17 -9.48 -18.40
CA ARG A 87 12.69 -10.55 -19.24
C ARG A 87 11.80 -11.79 -19.21
N SER A 88 11.28 -12.15 -18.04
CA SER A 88 10.42 -13.34 -17.90
C SER A 88 8.92 -13.03 -17.99
N GLY A 89 8.54 -11.76 -17.77
CA GLY A 89 7.16 -11.32 -17.64
C GLY A 89 6.52 -11.68 -16.29
N HIS A 90 7.24 -12.38 -15.41
CA HIS A 90 6.75 -12.73 -14.07
C HIS A 90 6.57 -11.47 -13.22
N PHE A 91 5.43 -11.36 -12.53
CA PHE A 91 5.12 -10.24 -11.67
C PHE A 91 4.56 -10.70 -10.33
N TRP A 92 4.70 -9.85 -9.32
CA TRP A 92 4.21 -10.05 -7.96
C TRP A 92 4.02 -8.69 -7.28
N SER A 93 3.32 -8.65 -6.15
CA SER A 93 3.22 -7.49 -5.28
C SER A 93 4.29 -7.56 -4.18
N PRO A 94 4.86 -6.42 -3.75
CA PRO A 94 5.76 -6.39 -2.59
C PRO A 94 5.01 -6.74 -1.29
N THR A 95 3.69 -6.61 -1.28
CA THR A 95 2.73 -7.03 -0.27
C THR A 95 2.11 -8.40 -0.63
N PRO A 96 1.51 -9.14 0.33
CA PRO A 96 0.83 -10.41 0.04
C PRO A 96 -0.33 -10.34 -0.97
N LEU A 97 -1.03 -9.21 -1.04
CA LEU A 97 -2.07 -8.92 -2.04
C LEU A 97 -1.71 -7.63 -2.81
N PRO A 98 -2.20 -7.44 -4.04
CA PRO A 98 -3.11 -8.32 -4.79
C PRO A 98 -2.44 -9.50 -5.52
N ALA A 99 -1.14 -9.42 -5.83
CA ALA A 99 -0.43 -10.48 -6.58
C ALA A 99 0.59 -11.21 -5.69
N ARG A 100 0.14 -12.20 -4.92
CA ARG A 100 0.98 -12.91 -3.94
C ARG A 100 2.20 -13.58 -4.57
N ALA A 101 3.38 -13.31 -4.04
CA ALA A 101 4.58 -14.08 -4.36
C ALA A 101 4.52 -15.46 -3.67
N ALA A 102 5.02 -16.50 -4.33
CA ALA A 102 5.08 -17.85 -3.76
C ALA A 102 6.22 -18.00 -2.73
N THR A 103 6.21 -17.19 -1.68
CA THR A 103 7.32 -17.03 -0.74
C THR A 103 6.84 -16.73 0.67
N HIS A 104 7.76 -16.68 1.63
CA HIS A 104 7.48 -16.19 2.97
C HIS A 104 7.29 -14.68 2.92
N HIS A 105 6.26 -14.20 3.61
CA HIS A 105 6.01 -12.78 3.77
C HIS A 105 6.20 -12.38 5.22
N VAL A 106 6.89 -11.26 5.43
CA VAL A 106 7.01 -10.65 6.74
C VAL A 106 6.41 -9.26 6.68
N THR A 107 5.43 -9.01 7.54
CA THR A 107 4.85 -7.68 7.72
C THR A 107 5.17 -7.19 9.12
N ARG A 108 5.58 -5.93 9.24
CA ARG A 108 5.90 -5.28 10.52
C ARG A 108 5.00 -4.06 10.67
N HIS A 109 4.15 -4.06 11.69
CA HIS A 109 3.38 -2.88 12.05
C HIS A 109 4.07 -2.16 13.20
N GLY A 110 4.51 -0.93 12.96
CA GLY A 110 5.09 -0.05 13.95
C GLY A 110 4.21 1.19 14.19
N PHE A 111 4.67 2.07 15.08
CA PHE A 111 3.97 3.32 15.35
C PHE A 111 4.10 4.29 14.17
N GLY A 112 3.01 4.49 13.43
CA GLY A 112 2.96 5.43 12.31
C GLY A 112 3.55 4.90 11.00
N TYR A 113 3.92 3.61 10.93
CA TYR A 113 4.34 2.97 9.68
C TYR A 113 4.03 1.47 9.65
N SER A 114 4.04 0.91 8.44
CA SER A 114 4.05 -0.54 8.18
C SER A 114 5.17 -0.88 7.20
N VAL A 115 5.81 -2.04 7.37
CA VAL A 115 6.85 -2.54 6.46
C VAL A 115 6.48 -3.93 5.95
N PHE A 116 6.64 -4.14 4.65
CA PHE A 116 6.43 -5.44 3.99
C PHE A 116 7.73 -5.94 3.37
N GLU A 117 8.13 -7.14 3.74
CA GLU A 117 9.34 -7.79 3.26
C GLU A 117 8.95 -9.05 2.49
N THR A 118 9.39 -9.10 1.23
CA THR A 118 9.07 -10.19 0.29
C THR A 118 10.31 -10.56 -0.51
N ARG A 119 10.48 -11.85 -0.80
CA ARG A 119 11.55 -12.34 -1.68
C ARG A 119 11.00 -13.21 -2.79
N SER A 120 11.16 -12.79 -4.04
CA SER A 120 10.72 -13.55 -5.22
C SER A 120 11.85 -13.68 -6.23
N GLU A 121 12.16 -14.90 -6.69
CA GLU A 121 13.12 -15.14 -7.78
C GLU A 121 14.51 -14.49 -7.58
N GLY A 122 15.02 -14.43 -6.34
CA GLY A 122 16.28 -13.77 -6.00
C GLY A 122 16.22 -12.23 -6.00
N ILE A 123 15.02 -11.65 -6.02
CA ILE A 123 14.77 -10.23 -5.74
C ILE A 123 14.18 -10.10 -4.34
N CYS A 124 14.83 -9.31 -3.49
CA CYS A 124 14.33 -8.94 -2.18
C CYS A 124 13.73 -7.54 -2.25
N SER A 125 12.50 -7.38 -1.78
CA SER A 125 11.82 -6.08 -1.71
C SER A 125 11.40 -5.76 -0.28
N GLU A 126 11.60 -4.51 0.12
CA GLU A 126 11.15 -3.93 1.38
C GLU A 126 10.29 -2.70 1.04
N LEU A 127 8.99 -2.75 1.33
CA LEU A 127 8.07 -1.63 1.14
C LEU A 127 7.73 -1.01 2.49
N TRP A 128 8.06 0.27 2.67
CA TRP A 128 7.61 1.08 3.80
C TRP A 128 6.37 1.87 3.41
N VAL A 129 5.35 1.85 4.25
CA VAL A 129 4.16 2.70 4.13
C VAL A 129 4.02 3.53 5.39
N TYR A 130 3.93 4.85 5.24
CA TYR A 130 3.73 5.77 6.35
C TYR A 130 3.04 7.06 5.89
N VAL A 131 2.49 7.81 6.84
CA VAL A 131 1.86 9.11 6.58
C VAL A 131 2.78 10.21 7.11
N ALA A 132 2.92 11.30 6.35
CA ALA A 132 3.69 12.46 6.79
C ALA A 132 3.11 13.03 8.08
N ILE A 133 3.94 13.59 8.96
CA ILE A 133 3.46 14.13 10.24
C ILE A 133 2.66 15.44 10.00
N ASP A 134 3.09 16.24 9.03
CA ASP A 134 2.69 17.62 8.82
C ASP A 134 2.03 17.88 7.44
N ALA A 135 1.83 16.84 6.63
CA ALA A 135 1.25 16.95 5.30
C ALA A 135 0.23 15.84 5.02
N ALA A 136 -0.77 16.12 4.19
CA ALA A 136 -1.76 15.15 3.74
C ALA A 136 -1.19 14.21 2.66
N VAL A 137 -0.12 13.49 3.01
CA VAL A 137 0.67 12.65 2.09
C VAL A 137 0.94 11.31 2.72
N LYS A 138 0.63 10.24 1.98
CA LYS A 138 1.11 8.89 2.25
C LYS A 138 2.33 8.60 1.38
N PHE A 139 3.37 8.06 2.01
CA PHE A 139 4.55 7.58 1.32
C PHE A 139 4.51 6.06 1.19
N SER A 140 4.93 5.57 0.03
CA SER A 140 5.19 4.17 -0.25
C SER A 140 6.63 4.06 -0.76
N VAL A 141 7.57 3.74 0.12
CA VAL A 141 9.01 3.68 -0.20
C VAL A 141 9.41 2.24 -0.47
N LEU A 142 9.61 1.91 -1.75
CA LEU A 142 9.97 0.57 -2.20
C LEU A 142 11.48 0.46 -2.40
N LYS A 143 12.14 -0.36 -1.59
CA LYS A 143 13.56 -0.71 -1.75
C LYS A 143 13.66 -2.09 -2.39
N VAL A 144 14.46 -2.19 -3.46
CA VAL A 144 14.66 -3.45 -4.19
C VAL A 144 16.15 -3.81 -4.19
N ARG A 145 16.45 -5.08 -3.88
CA ARG A 145 17.80 -5.64 -3.90
C ARG A 145 17.82 -6.87 -4.80
N ASN A 146 18.73 -6.88 -5.76
CA ASN A 146 18.97 -8.03 -6.62
C ASN A 146 20.03 -8.95 -5.99
N GLU A 147 19.60 -10.15 -5.59
CA GLU A 147 20.45 -11.21 -5.04
C GLU A 147 20.53 -12.43 -5.99
N SER A 148 20.03 -12.31 -7.21
CA SER A 148 19.95 -13.44 -8.15
C SER A 148 21.27 -13.82 -8.82
N GLY A 149 22.36 -13.07 -8.55
CA GLY A 149 23.68 -13.30 -9.15
C GLY A 149 23.78 -12.92 -10.63
N ARG A 150 22.73 -12.36 -11.22
CA ARG A 150 22.68 -11.91 -12.63
C ARG A 150 22.01 -10.54 -12.75
N PRO A 151 22.31 -9.74 -13.78
CA PRO A 151 21.57 -8.50 -14.05
C PRO A 151 20.07 -8.78 -14.28
N ARG A 152 19.21 -7.95 -13.69
CA ARG A 152 17.75 -8.03 -13.80
C ARG A 152 17.20 -6.70 -14.28
N SER A 153 16.16 -6.74 -15.11
CA SER A 153 15.42 -5.58 -15.57
C SER A 153 14.05 -5.64 -14.92
N LEU A 154 13.75 -4.68 -14.07
CA LEU A 154 12.52 -4.67 -13.28
C LEU A 154 11.72 -3.40 -13.58
N SER A 155 10.40 -3.54 -13.63
CA SER A 155 9.47 -2.42 -13.58
C SER A 155 8.74 -2.43 -12.25
N ALA A 156 8.48 -1.24 -11.69
CA ALA A 156 7.56 -1.05 -10.59
C ALA A 156 6.33 -0.31 -11.12
N THR A 157 5.13 -0.76 -10.74
CA THR A 157 3.87 -0.15 -11.19
C THR A 157 2.97 0.10 -10.00
N GLY A 158 2.54 1.35 -9.83
CA GLY A 158 1.52 1.73 -8.86
C GLY A 158 0.14 1.82 -9.48
N TYR A 159 -0.86 1.44 -8.69
CA TYR A 159 -2.27 1.54 -9.03
C TYR A 159 -3.02 2.24 -7.90
N VAL A 160 -3.89 3.17 -8.28
CA VAL A 160 -4.80 3.87 -7.39
C VAL A 160 -6.16 3.97 -8.05
N GLU A 161 -7.18 3.47 -7.38
CA GLU A 161 -8.58 3.66 -7.71
C GLU A 161 -9.11 4.88 -6.96
N TRP A 162 -9.31 5.98 -7.68
CA TRP A 162 -9.74 7.24 -7.09
C TRP A 162 -11.24 7.26 -6.77
N VAL A 163 -11.58 7.61 -5.53
CA VAL A 163 -12.96 7.86 -5.10
C VAL A 163 -13.24 9.37 -5.02
N LEU A 164 -12.43 10.10 -4.24
CA LEU A 164 -12.59 11.55 -4.01
C LEU A 164 -14.01 11.91 -3.55
N GLY A 165 -14.50 11.18 -2.54
CA GLY A 165 -15.86 11.29 -2.00
C GLY A 165 -16.19 10.16 -1.03
N ASP A 166 -17.48 9.94 -0.78
CA ASP A 166 -17.98 8.93 0.16
C ASP A 166 -18.00 7.51 -0.43
N LEU A 167 -18.53 7.39 -1.66
CA LEU A 167 -18.79 6.14 -2.35
C LEU A 167 -18.34 6.21 -3.82
N PRO A 168 -17.68 5.15 -4.35
CA PRO A 168 -17.28 5.09 -5.76
C PRO A 168 -18.46 5.25 -6.72
N ALA A 169 -19.60 4.61 -6.42
CA ALA A 169 -20.79 4.63 -7.29
C ALA A 169 -21.38 6.04 -7.50
N LYS A 170 -21.12 6.98 -6.59
CA LYS A 170 -21.58 8.38 -6.70
C LYS A 170 -20.55 9.29 -7.39
N SER A 171 -19.27 8.99 -7.22
CA SER A 171 -18.15 9.87 -7.58
C SER A 171 -17.48 9.49 -8.90
N ALA A 172 -17.46 8.22 -9.30
CA ALA A 172 -16.65 7.72 -10.41
C ALA A 172 -16.86 8.48 -11.74
N MET A 173 -18.10 8.85 -12.06
CA MET A 173 -18.44 9.61 -13.28
C MET A 173 -17.93 11.06 -13.27
N HIS A 174 -17.53 11.55 -12.11
CA HIS A 174 -17.12 12.93 -11.87
C HIS A 174 -15.62 13.06 -11.59
N VAL A 175 -14.90 11.95 -11.41
CA VAL A 175 -13.45 11.96 -11.22
C VAL A 175 -12.76 12.23 -12.55
N ILE A 176 -11.98 13.29 -12.58
CA ILE A 176 -11.17 13.68 -13.73
C ILE A 176 -9.70 13.47 -13.36
N THR A 177 -8.97 12.75 -14.20
CA THR A 177 -7.53 12.54 -14.06
C THR A 177 -6.75 13.25 -15.16
N GLU A 178 -5.56 13.72 -14.82
CA GLU A 178 -4.66 14.44 -15.73
C GLU A 178 -3.22 14.12 -15.36
N ILE A 179 -2.36 13.93 -16.35
CA ILE A 179 -0.92 13.79 -16.14
C ILE A 179 -0.29 15.15 -16.42
N ASP A 180 0.38 15.73 -15.43
CA ASP A 180 1.11 16.97 -15.64
C ASP A 180 2.32 16.72 -16.55
N PRO A 181 2.43 17.40 -17.70
CA PRO A 181 3.52 17.16 -18.64
C PRO A 181 4.91 17.59 -18.12
N SER A 182 4.96 18.43 -17.07
CA SER A 182 6.23 18.93 -16.54
C SER A 182 6.85 18.01 -15.49
N SER A 183 6.02 17.45 -14.60
CA SER A 183 6.43 16.60 -13.49
C SER A 183 6.14 15.12 -13.73
N GLY A 184 5.20 14.79 -14.62
CA GLY A 184 4.66 13.43 -14.80
C GLY A 184 3.72 12.99 -13.67
N THR A 185 3.33 13.89 -12.76
CA THR A 185 2.41 13.58 -11.66
C THR A 185 1.01 13.29 -12.20
N LEU A 186 0.37 12.24 -11.69
CA LEU A 186 -1.04 11.95 -11.96
C LEU A 186 -1.91 12.71 -10.96
N TYR A 187 -2.62 13.73 -11.42
CA TYR A 187 -3.62 14.45 -10.65
C TYR A 187 -5.00 13.81 -10.80
N ALA A 188 -5.79 13.92 -9.74
CA ALA A 188 -7.20 13.54 -9.72
C ALA A 188 -8.03 14.59 -8.97
N ARG A 189 -9.19 14.94 -9.52
CA ARG A 189 -10.13 15.92 -8.93
C ARG A 189 -11.57 15.49 -9.14
N ASN A 190 -12.45 15.92 -8.23
CA ASN A 190 -13.89 15.73 -8.34
C ASN A 190 -14.58 17.10 -8.15
N PRO A 191 -14.77 17.89 -9.22
CA PRO A 191 -15.36 19.23 -9.13
C PRO A 191 -16.85 19.22 -8.74
N TYR A 192 -17.49 18.03 -8.74
CA TYR A 192 -18.88 17.85 -8.31
C TYR A 192 -19.02 17.54 -6.82
N SER A 193 -17.90 17.45 -6.08
CA SER A 193 -17.94 17.30 -4.63
C SER A 193 -18.45 18.58 -3.98
N PRO A 194 -19.53 18.53 -3.16
CA PRO A 194 -20.11 19.73 -2.56
C PRO A 194 -19.17 20.42 -1.56
N GLU A 195 -18.30 19.65 -0.90
CA GLU A 195 -17.41 20.15 0.16
C GLU A 195 -15.94 20.20 -0.28
N PHE A 196 -15.55 19.43 -1.29
CA PHE A 196 -14.14 19.23 -1.65
C PHE A 196 -13.83 19.51 -3.14
N ALA A 197 -14.67 20.27 -3.84
CA ALA A 197 -14.49 20.56 -5.28
C ALA A 197 -13.12 21.16 -5.63
N ASP A 198 -12.55 21.97 -4.74
CA ASP A 198 -11.26 22.64 -4.94
C ASP A 198 -10.05 21.78 -4.52
N ARG A 199 -10.27 20.55 -4.04
CA ARG A 199 -9.19 19.65 -3.62
C ARG A 199 -8.65 18.88 -4.82
N VAL A 200 -7.32 18.71 -4.83
CA VAL A 200 -6.60 17.90 -5.80
C VAL A 200 -5.90 16.78 -5.04
N ALA A 201 -6.17 15.54 -5.45
CA ALA A 201 -5.37 14.39 -5.07
C ALA A 201 -4.30 14.14 -6.13
N PHE A 202 -3.22 13.48 -5.74
CA PHE A 202 -2.14 13.16 -6.67
C PHE A 202 -1.49 11.81 -6.37
N PHE A 203 -0.93 11.20 -7.39
CA PHE A 203 -0.02 10.06 -7.30
C PHE A 203 1.26 10.38 -8.06
N ASP A 204 2.40 10.26 -7.38
CA ASP A 204 3.69 10.67 -7.89
C ASP A 204 4.78 9.68 -7.47
N VAL A 205 5.88 9.62 -8.22
CA VAL A 205 7.04 8.76 -7.94
C VAL A 205 8.33 9.56 -8.03
N ASP A 206 9.33 9.26 -7.20
CA ASP A 206 10.59 10.00 -7.17
C ASP A 206 11.54 9.66 -8.34
N GLU A 207 11.24 8.60 -9.11
CA GLU A 207 12.06 8.19 -10.25
C GLU A 207 11.87 9.12 -11.46
N PRO A 208 12.96 9.65 -12.05
CA PRO A 208 12.89 10.51 -13.23
C PRO A 208 12.58 9.74 -14.52
N THR A 209 12.88 8.45 -14.59
CA THR A 209 12.44 7.57 -15.70
C THR A 209 11.12 6.90 -15.34
N ARG A 210 10.02 7.57 -15.68
CA ARG A 210 8.64 7.09 -15.51
C ARG A 210 8.11 6.50 -16.82
#